data_AF-A0A183K2X6-F1
#
_entry.id   AF-A0A183K2X6-F1
#
_cell.length_a   1.000
_cell.length_b   1.000
_cell.length_c   1.000
_cell.angle_alpha   90.00
_cell.angle_beta   90.00
_cell.angle_gamma   90.00
#
_symmetry.space_group_name_H-M   'P 1'
#
loop_
_entity.id
_entity.type
_entity.pdbx_description
1 polymer ?
#
loop_
_entity_poly.entity_id
_entity_poly.type
_entity_poly.pdbx_seq_one_letter_code
_entity_poly.pdbx_strand_id
1 'polypeptide(L)'
;MKTNDSLLFMKRPENPKQITERKKVDLENGEHNYSKNFDKTLRKEEDATSFSSKLLEHKSQLESRLLTREDLVNLDKIEPRWRYIRLGLLIGFGIIFFGLLAACIVYIIVGEKCPSVPKLPFWKSTVGYWLDVFAFKDSSGDLVGDLNGLTSEVDYIKTVVGAGYVILGPITKGFYTNSYNMLGLVEDYEQLDEAVGTMDDFRVLLKRFHKNGIKVVLTFNFNAISINHKWITENKVKLNSFENSLNNKMSRYGKAINVDIGDQKFYSVFGSPNVDLDLTSSETQKAIFDAIHFWMKEGIDGILLDNAAFFVEEEEKEGTQSNLGSTWLENCLNSQLYRNGSVKFVEGVREEMNKWIKESGKEKLLAVNSGDTGCGVGDNPDPMLMFRDVADLIISRELVFNRGSSETRVSFSKTAIQKYSTYSDSDKEKLGLITSTSNNPTDSNVIQLALTLLLPGQPIIYYGTETGINTMELSRIPEKLYPKGKRYNNEVGFWSTRSHLPMPWDFKGRRFSATINDSSFGDYLDGYSHKETVELAEGNNLSKLHLVKKLVTLRQHHSLKWGTMERICFGEQLMEDYLLDLTSICSSVTPKMIYPSHPHLQVDIPLTTSKIYIPKMDNSNYILVFHCN
;
A
#
# COMPACT_ATOMS: atom_id res chain seq x y z
N MET A 1 -4.97 -45.90 -37.58
CA MET A 1 -4.76 -45.30 -38.92
C MET A 1 -4.12 -43.94 -38.67
N LYS A 2 -2.79 -43.85 -38.88
CA LYS A 2 -1.87 -42.68 -38.98
C LYS A 2 -1.98 -41.59 -37.88
N THR A 3 -1.15 -41.57 -36.82
CA THR A 3 0.26 -41.08 -36.72
C THR A 3 0.58 -39.82 -37.54
N ASN A 4 0.98 -38.74 -36.85
CA ASN A 4 2.14 -37.93 -37.24
C ASN A 4 2.67 -37.14 -36.04
N ASP A 5 3.76 -37.67 -35.47
CA ASP A 5 4.77 -36.97 -34.70
C ASP A 5 5.53 -35.96 -35.58
N SER A 6 5.97 -34.84 -34.99
CA SER A 6 7.25 -34.22 -35.38
C SER A 6 7.75 -33.30 -34.27
N LEU A 7 8.86 -33.70 -33.67
CA LEU A 7 9.66 -33.00 -32.67
C LEU A 7 11.14 -33.03 -33.13
N LEU A 8 11.89 -31.99 -32.75
CA LEU A 8 13.36 -31.81 -32.75
C LEU A 8 14.01 -31.31 -34.07
N PHE A 9 15.02 -30.43 -34.09
CA PHE A 9 16.10 -30.14 -33.12
C PHE A 9 16.57 -28.66 -33.17
N MET A 10 16.93 -28.07 -32.03
CA MET A 10 18.06 -27.14 -31.94
C MET A 10 18.92 -27.45 -30.71
N LYS A 11 20.23 -27.54 -30.94
CA LYS A 11 21.28 -28.01 -30.03
C LYS A 11 21.47 -27.08 -28.82
N ARG A 12 21.71 -27.70 -27.65
CA ARG A 12 22.46 -27.12 -26.52
C ARG A 12 23.97 -27.14 -26.81
N PRO A 13 24.76 -26.31 -26.13
CA PRO A 13 26.01 -26.74 -25.54
C PRO A 13 25.95 -26.72 -24.01
N GLU A 14 26.51 -27.79 -23.44
CA GLU A 14 26.71 -28.01 -22.02
C GLU A 14 27.81 -27.11 -21.45
N ASN A 15 27.58 -26.61 -20.24
CA ASN A 15 28.61 -26.31 -19.23
C ASN A 15 29.10 -27.65 -18.65
N PRO A 16 30.26 -27.80 -17.94
CA PRO A 16 30.35 -27.20 -16.59
C PRO A 16 31.76 -27.04 -15.95
N LYS A 17 31.73 -26.49 -14.71
CA LYS A 17 32.66 -26.62 -13.56
C LYS A 17 33.71 -25.51 -13.39
N GLN A 18 33.99 -24.97 -12.19
CA GLN A 18 33.43 -25.03 -10.82
C GLN A 18 34.33 -24.12 -9.93
N ILE A 19 33.81 -23.61 -8.79
CA ILE A 19 34.50 -23.48 -7.46
C ILE A 19 35.61 -22.38 -7.36
N THR A 20 35.76 -21.49 -6.37
CA THR A 20 35.20 -21.26 -5.00
C THR A 20 35.49 -19.84 -4.49
N GLU A 21 34.80 -19.50 -3.41
CA GLU A 21 34.80 -18.35 -2.50
C GLU A 21 36.11 -17.79 -1.88
N ARG A 22 35.98 -16.49 -1.50
CA ARG A 22 36.43 -15.76 -0.27
C ARG A 22 37.93 -15.46 -0.01
N LYS A 23 38.24 -14.16 0.20
CA LYS A 23 38.41 -13.52 1.54
C LYS A 23 38.74 -12.01 1.44
N LYS A 24 38.30 -11.27 2.47
CA LYS A 24 38.68 -9.89 2.84
C LYS A 24 40.19 -9.72 3.01
N VAL A 25 40.69 -8.46 3.00
CA VAL A 25 41.45 -7.82 4.11
C VAL A 25 41.96 -6.42 3.67
N ASP A 26 41.76 -5.42 4.55
CA ASP A 26 42.40 -4.09 4.55
C ASP A 26 43.90 -4.18 4.89
N LEU A 27 44.76 -3.25 4.45
CA LEU A 27 45.85 -2.65 5.25
C LEU A 27 46.74 -1.68 4.44
N GLU A 28 46.74 -0.43 4.90
CA GLU A 28 47.85 0.49 5.22
C GLU A 28 49.15 0.60 4.39
N ASN A 29 49.49 1.89 4.15
CA ASN A 29 50.78 2.58 4.28
C ASN A 29 52.02 2.10 3.51
N GLY A 30 52.65 3.04 2.78
CA GLY A 30 54.05 2.88 2.38
C GLY A 30 54.51 3.80 1.25
N GLU A 31 55.13 4.90 1.63
CA GLU A 31 55.69 5.97 0.81
C GLU A 31 56.90 5.63 -0.10
N HIS A 32 57.08 6.49 -1.11
CA HIS A 32 58.33 7.08 -1.62
C HIS A 32 59.30 6.36 -2.61
N ASN A 33 59.42 7.05 -3.76
CA ASN A 33 60.64 7.59 -4.41
C ASN A 33 61.48 6.80 -5.44
N TYR A 34 61.44 7.35 -6.66
CA TYR A 34 62.51 7.77 -7.58
C TYR A 34 63.68 6.83 -7.93
N SER A 35 63.69 6.48 -9.23
CA SER A 35 64.79 6.53 -10.22
C SER A 35 66.16 5.92 -9.89
N LYS A 36 66.57 4.93 -10.69
CA LYS A 36 67.96 4.79 -11.19
C LYS A 36 68.06 3.87 -12.41
N ASN A 37 68.45 4.49 -13.53
CA ASN A 37 69.50 4.10 -14.47
C ASN A 37 69.53 2.71 -15.16
N PHE A 38 69.43 2.79 -16.49
CA PHE A 38 70.45 2.42 -17.49
C PHE A 38 70.88 0.94 -17.62
N ASP A 39 70.29 0.30 -18.65
CA ASP A 39 71.00 -0.20 -19.85
C ASP A 39 71.73 -1.56 -19.82
N LYS A 40 71.75 -2.18 -21.02
CA LYS A 40 72.30 -3.47 -21.52
C LYS A 40 71.20 -4.47 -21.95
N THR A 41 71.14 -4.98 -23.19
CA THR A 41 72.12 -4.94 -24.30
C THR A 41 71.45 -5.40 -25.61
N LEU A 42 71.82 -4.72 -26.71
CA LEU A 42 71.65 -5.12 -28.11
C LEU A 42 72.41 -6.41 -28.47
N ARG A 43 72.00 -7.07 -29.58
CA ARG A 43 72.89 -7.44 -30.70
C ARG A 43 72.11 -7.85 -31.97
N LYS A 44 72.28 -7.09 -33.05
CA LYS A 44 72.90 -7.52 -34.33
C LYS A 44 72.86 -6.36 -35.36
N GLU A 45 74.05 -5.86 -35.72
CA GLU A 45 74.39 -5.01 -36.87
C GLU A 45 74.54 -5.93 -38.12
N GLU A 46 74.48 -5.52 -39.39
CA GLU A 46 74.91 -4.28 -40.05
C GLU A 46 74.06 -3.99 -41.30
N ASP A 47 73.60 -2.72 -41.42
CA ASP A 47 73.48 -1.95 -42.67
C ASP A 47 73.37 -0.45 -42.30
N ALA A 48 74.21 -0.02 -41.33
CA ALA A 48 74.02 1.24 -40.59
C ALA A 48 74.69 2.48 -41.23
N THR A 49 75.63 2.32 -42.17
CA THR A 49 76.42 3.44 -42.70
C THR A 49 75.76 4.22 -43.84
N SER A 50 74.83 3.61 -44.59
CA SER A 50 74.05 4.28 -45.66
C SER A 50 72.76 4.95 -45.15
N PHE A 51 72.15 4.39 -44.11
CA PHE A 51 70.95 4.95 -43.46
C PHE A 51 71.29 6.10 -42.52
N SER A 52 72.44 6.03 -41.83
CA SER A 52 72.89 7.08 -40.91
C SER A 52 73.16 8.40 -41.63
N SER A 53 73.76 8.40 -42.83
CA SER A 53 74.02 9.64 -43.57
C SER A 53 72.73 10.34 -44.02
N LYS A 54 71.76 9.60 -44.57
CA LYS A 54 70.45 10.14 -44.97
C LYS A 54 69.58 10.58 -43.78
N LEU A 55 69.65 9.88 -42.65
CA LEU A 55 68.94 10.26 -41.42
C LEU A 55 69.55 11.50 -40.78
N LEU A 56 70.88 11.65 -40.82
CA LEU A 56 71.58 12.84 -40.33
C LEU A 56 71.23 14.07 -41.18
N GLU A 57 71.14 13.90 -42.50
CA GLU A 57 70.75 14.95 -43.45
C GLU A 57 69.27 15.37 -43.27
N HIS A 58 68.37 14.40 -43.04
CA HIS A 58 66.96 14.67 -42.76
C HIS A 58 66.73 15.29 -41.37
N LYS A 59 67.50 14.87 -40.35
CA LYS A 59 67.43 15.44 -39.00
C LYS A 59 68.01 16.86 -38.97
N SER A 60 69.07 17.12 -39.73
CA SER A 60 69.60 18.46 -39.98
C SER A 60 68.57 19.36 -40.69
N GLN A 61 67.84 18.83 -41.67
CA GLN A 61 66.74 19.57 -42.32
C GLN A 61 65.54 19.80 -41.38
N LEU A 62 65.22 18.87 -40.47
CA LEU A 62 64.10 19.03 -39.55
C LEU A 62 64.44 19.99 -38.39
N GLU A 63 65.67 19.94 -37.87
CA GLU A 63 66.19 20.89 -36.88
C GLU A 63 66.33 22.31 -37.48
N SER A 64 66.58 22.45 -38.78
CA SER A 64 66.49 23.76 -39.46
C SER A 64 65.07 24.34 -39.56
N ARG A 65 64.03 23.54 -39.32
CA ARG A 65 62.60 23.96 -39.37
C ARG A 65 61.99 24.16 -37.99
N LEU A 66 62.65 23.73 -36.93
CA LEU A 66 62.18 23.85 -35.55
C LEU A 66 62.92 24.99 -34.87
N LEU A 67 62.17 26.02 -34.49
CA LEU A 67 62.74 27.14 -33.77
C LEU A 67 63.18 26.73 -32.38
N THR A 68 64.43 27.04 -32.06
CA THR A 68 64.95 26.90 -30.70
C THR A 68 64.29 27.94 -29.79
N ARG A 69 64.48 27.79 -28.46
CA ARG A 69 64.02 28.80 -27.49
C ARG A 69 64.57 30.19 -27.82
N GLU A 70 65.81 30.26 -28.27
CA GLU A 70 66.47 31.52 -28.64
C GLU A 70 65.85 32.12 -29.90
N ASP A 71 65.54 31.29 -30.90
CA ASP A 71 64.85 31.72 -32.12
C ASP A 71 63.43 32.23 -31.82
N LEU A 72 62.70 31.58 -30.91
CA LEU A 72 61.38 32.04 -30.45
C LEU A 72 61.43 33.37 -29.71
N VAL A 73 62.46 33.59 -28.87
CA VAL A 73 62.68 34.87 -28.18
C VAL A 73 63.05 35.97 -29.18
N ASN A 74 63.85 35.65 -30.19
CA ASN A 74 64.16 36.59 -31.27
C ASN A 74 62.95 36.88 -32.15
N LEU A 75 62.11 35.89 -32.45
CA LEU A 75 60.85 36.11 -33.18
C LEU A 75 59.85 36.95 -32.39
N ASP A 76 59.80 36.83 -31.06
CA ASP A 76 59.00 37.70 -30.21
C ASP A 76 59.48 39.17 -30.25
N LYS A 77 60.79 39.39 -30.50
CA LYS A 77 61.38 40.73 -30.71
C LYS A 77 61.13 41.28 -32.12
N ILE A 78 61.20 40.44 -33.14
CA ILE A 78 61.09 40.84 -34.56
C ILE A 78 59.62 40.96 -34.99
N GLU A 79 58.76 40.04 -34.54
CA GLU A 79 57.34 39.97 -34.87
C GLU A 79 56.45 40.01 -33.60
N PRO A 80 56.33 41.17 -32.92
CA PRO A 80 55.55 41.30 -31.69
C PRO A 80 54.04 41.02 -31.88
N ARG A 81 53.56 40.95 -33.13
CA ARG A 81 52.16 40.63 -33.49
C ARG A 81 51.66 39.34 -32.82
N TRP A 82 52.47 38.29 -32.75
CA TRP A 82 52.07 37.01 -32.18
C TRP A 82 51.93 37.05 -30.66
N ARG A 83 52.74 37.90 -30.01
CA ARG A 83 52.61 38.20 -28.58
C ARG A 83 51.27 38.84 -28.27
N TYR A 84 50.87 39.84 -29.08
CA TYR A 84 49.59 40.53 -28.92
C TYR A 84 48.40 39.61 -29.22
N ILE A 85 48.48 38.75 -30.24
CA ILE A 85 47.44 37.76 -30.55
C ILE A 85 47.27 36.76 -29.39
N ARG A 86 48.38 36.19 -28.88
CA ARG A 86 48.33 35.24 -27.75
C ARG A 86 47.78 35.88 -26.48
N LEU A 87 48.20 37.11 -26.17
CA LEU A 87 47.70 37.85 -25.02
C LEU A 87 46.22 38.19 -25.19
N GLY A 88 45.80 38.59 -26.39
CA GLY A 88 44.40 38.85 -26.73
C GLY A 88 43.52 37.61 -26.60
N LEU A 89 44.00 36.43 -27.06
CA LEU A 89 43.30 35.16 -26.88
C LEU A 89 43.21 34.75 -25.40
N LEU A 90 44.25 34.97 -24.61
CA LEU A 90 44.25 34.67 -23.17
C LEU A 90 43.26 35.56 -22.41
N ILE A 91 43.27 36.87 -22.72
CA ILE A 91 42.32 37.83 -22.14
C ILE A 91 40.89 37.49 -22.60
N GLY A 92 40.69 37.20 -23.88
CA GLY A 92 39.40 36.78 -24.44
C GLY A 92 38.86 35.52 -23.78
N PHE A 93 39.71 34.52 -23.58
CA PHE A 93 39.36 33.31 -22.81
C PHE A 93 38.96 33.66 -21.38
N GLY A 94 39.72 34.52 -20.69
CA GLY A 94 39.38 34.99 -19.34
C GLY A 94 38.02 35.68 -19.27
N ILE A 95 37.73 36.60 -20.20
CA ILE A 95 36.45 37.31 -20.28
C ILE A 95 35.30 36.33 -20.51
N ILE A 96 35.46 35.38 -21.45
CA ILE A 96 34.44 34.36 -21.73
C ILE A 96 34.24 33.47 -20.50
N PHE A 97 35.31 33.01 -19.86
CA PHE A 97 35.24 32.15 -18.68
C PHE A 97 34.51 32.84 -17.52
N PHE A 98 34.89 34.07 -17.18
CA PHE A 98 34.23 34.83 -16.11
C PHE A 98 32.80 35.25 -16.50
N GLY A 99 32.56 35.54 -17.78
CA GLY A 99 31.23 35.82 -18.31
C GLY A 99 30.29 34.62 -18.20
N LEU A 100 30.76 33.41 -18.55
CA LEU A 100 30.02 32.16 -18.39
C LEU A 100 29.77 31.85 -16.91
N LEU A 101 30.77 32.04 -16.04
CA LEU A 101 30.61 31.85 -14.60
C LEU A 101 29.55 32.80 -14.03
N ALA A 102 29.61 34.09 -14.39
CA ALA A 102 28.63 35.07 -13.98
C ALA A 102 27.23 34.73 -14.51
N ALA A 103 27.11 34.30 -15.77
CA ALA A 103 25.85 33.85 -16.36
C ALA A 103 25.28 32.62 -15.63
N CYS A 104 26.11 31.65 -15.26
CA CYS A 104 25.69 30.50 -14.45
C CYS A 104 25.20 30.93 -13.06
N ILE A 105 25.90 31.85 -12.40
CA ILE A 105 25.49 32.38 -11.08
C ILE A 105 24.14 33.11 -11.20
N VAL A 106 23.99 33.99 -12.19
CA VAL A 106 22.73 34.71 -12.46
C VAL A 106 21.62 33.71 -12.75
N TYR A 107 21.87 32.67 -13.57
CA TYR A 107 20.90 31.63 -13.87
C TYR A 107 20.47 30.84 -12.62
N ILE A 108 21.38 30.55 -11.69
CA ILE A 108 21.04 29.84 -10.43
C ILE A 108 20.24 30.75 -9.47
N ILE A 109 20.53 32.05 -9.44
CA ILE A 109 19.86 33.01 -8.54
C ILE A 109 18.48 33.41 -9.07
N VAL A 110 18.39 33.69 -10.37
CA VAL A 110 17.17 34.17 -11.05
C VAL A 110 16.30 33.00 -11.52
N GLY A 111 16.91 31.84 -11.77
CA GLY A 111 16.18 30.63 -12.13
C GLY A 111 15.13 30.34 -11.08
N GLU A 112 13.87 30.43 -11.48
CA GLU A 112 12.76 30.05 -10.62
C GLU A 112 13.02 28.61 -10.17
N LYS A 113 13.25 28.43 -8.87
CA LYS A 113 13.29 27.08 -8.30
C LYS A 113 11.94 26.46 -8.63
N CYS A 114 11.93 25.34 -9.34
CA CYS A 114 10.70 24.57 -9.53
C CYS A 114 10.02 24.46 -8.16
N PRO A 115 8.71 24.74 -8.06
CA PRO A 115 8.01 24.67 -6.79
C PRO A 115 8.30 23.30 -6.18
N SER A 116 8.86 23.30 -4.96
CA SER A 116 9.23 22.06 -4.30
C SER A 116 7.97 21.22 -4.13
N VAL A 117 7.93 20.03 -4.73
CA VAL A 117 6.80 19.11 -4.59
C VAL A 117 6.58 18.87 -3.10
N PRO A 118 5.38 19.16 -2.56
CA PRO A 118 5.13 19.02 -1.13
C PRO A 118 5.35 17.56 -0.74
N LYS A 119 6.14 17.36 0.33
CA LYS A 119 6.41 16.04 0.86
C LYS A 119 5.09 15.46 1.38
N LEU A 120 4.66 14.35 0.79
CA LEU A 120 3.49 13.61 1.24
C LEU A 120 3.83 12.81 2.51
N PRO A 121 2.90 12.71 3.48
CA PRO A 121 3.04 11.78 4.58
C PRO A 121 3.08 10.34 4.06
N PHE A 122 3.62 9.41 4.85
CA PHE A 122 3.91 8.05 4.37
C PHE A 122 2.68 7.34 3.79
N TRP A 123 1.50 7.56 4.40
CA TRP A 123 0.26 6.98 3.93
C TRP A 123 -0.09 7.53 2.54
N LYS A 124 -0.15 8.85 2.34
CA LYS A 124 -0.41 9.50 1.03
C LYS A 124 0.63 9.17 -0.06
N SER A 125 1.83 8.74 0.32
CA SER A 125 2.94 8.51 -0.62
C SER A 125 3.00 7.09 -1.21
N THR A 126 2.29 6.12 -0.61
CA THR A 126 2.39 4.69 -0.95
C THR A 126 1.02 4.01 -0.93
N VAL A 127 0.96 2.70 -1.15
CA VAL A 127 -0.26 1.89 -1.01
C VAL A 127 -0.27 1.25 0.38
N GLY A 128 -1.44 1.18 1.02
CA GLY A 128 -1.63 0.47 2.28
C GLY A 128 -2.03 -0.99 2.07
N TYR A 129 -1.63 -1.86 2.99
CA TYR A 129 -2.05 -3.26 3.00
C TYR A 129 -2.66 -3.66 4.35
N TRP A 130 -3.97 -3.91 4.37
CA TRP A 130 -4.71 -4.29 5.57
C TRP A 130 -4.85 -5.81 5.62
N LEU A 131 -4.37 -6.43 6.70
CA LEU A 131 -4.34 -7.88 6.83
C LEU A 131 -4.74 -8.37 8.21
N ASP A 132 -5.25 -9.60 8.26
CA ASP A 132 -5.41 -10.39 9.48
C ASP A 132 -4.16 -11.27 9.69
N VAL A 133 -3.43 -11.06 10.79
CA VAL A 133 -2.20 -11.82 11.11
C VAL A 133 -2.49 -13.31 11.26
N PHE A 134 -3.62 -13.67 11.90
CA PHE A 134 -4.02 -15.04 12.18
C PHE A 134 -4.39 -15.81 10.92
N ALA A 135 -4.76 -15.11 9.85
CA ALA A 135 -5.08 -15.70 8.57
C ALA A 135 -3.91 -15.63 7.57
N PHE A 136 -2.84 -14.89 7.88
CA PHE A 136 -1.83 -14.58 6.87
C PHE A 136 -0.86 -15.72 6.65
N LYS A 137 -0.07 -16.12 7.66
CA LYS A 137 0.90 -17.22 7.52
C LYS A 137 1.26 -17.79 8.88
N ASP A 138 1.18 -19.10 9.02
CA ASP A 138 1.56 -19.87 10.20
C ASP A 138 3.03 -20.29 10.11
N SER A 139 3.81 -19.95 11.14
CA SER A 139 5.20 -20.40 11.28
C SER A 139 5.40 -21.41 12.41
N SER A 140 4.42 -21.53 13.31
CA SER A 140 4.44 -22.41 14.48
C SER A 140 3.98 -23.85 14.17
N GLY A 141 3.20 -24.01 13.09
CA GLY A 141 2.64 -25.28 12.65
C GLY A 141 1.29 -25.63 13.27
N ASP A 142 0.67 -24.72 14.02
CA ASP A 142 -0.61 -24.91 14.69
C ASP A 142 -1.82 -24.57 13.80
N LEU A 143 -1.59 -24.19 12.54
CA LEU A 143 -2.59 -23.80 11.53
C LEU A 143 -3.25 -22.43 11.81
N VAL A 144 -2.63 -21.60 12.64
CA VAL A 144 -3.00 -20.21 12.91
C VAL A 144 -1.80 -19.30 12.58
N GLY A 145 -2.06 -18.21 11.87
CA GLY A 145 -1.02 -17.28 11.48
C GLY A 145 -0.44 -16.50 12.67
N ASP A 146 0.83 -16.15 12.58
CA ASP A 146 1.58 -15.52 13.66
C ASP A 146 2.52 -14.39 13.16
N LEU A 147 3.10 -13.62 14.08
CA LEU A 147 3.98 -12.48 13.73
C LEU A 147 5.24 -12.92 12.98
N ASN A 148 5.76 -14.11 13.24
CA ASN A 148 6.97 -14.61 12.59
C ASN A 148 6.67 -15.04 11.15
N GLY A 149 5.52 -15.66 10.91
CA GLY A 149 4.96 -15.95 9.61
C GLY A 149 4.78 -14.67 8.79
N LEU A 150 4.11 -13.67 9.34
CA LEU A 150 3.97 -12.35 8.72
C LEU A 150 5.33 -11.68 8.43
N THR A 151 6.25 -11.72 9.39
CA THR A 151 7.61 -11.19 9.25
C THR A 151 8.39 -11.85 8.11
N SER A 152 8.14 -13.15 7.86
CA SER A 152 8.79 -13.88 6.77
C SER A 152 8.36 -13.43 5.38
N GLU A 153 7.18 -12.82 5.24
CA GLU A 153 6.56 -12.41 3.97
C GLU A 153 6.69 -10.89 3.71
N VAL A 154 7.57 -10.19 4.44
CA VAL A 154 7.82 -8.75 4.24
C VAL A 154 8.20 -8.41 2.80
N ASP A 155 8.92 -9.31 2.12
CA ASP A 155 9.34 -9.12 0.73
C ASP A 155 8.16 -9.23 -0.24
N TYR A 156 7.20 -10.12 0.03
CA TYR A 156 5.94 -10.20 -0.72
C TYR A 156 5.14 -8.89 -0.57
N ILE A 157 4.96 -8.41 0.67
CA ILE A 157 4.21 -7.17 0.93
C ILE A 157 4.85 -5.99 0.19
N LYS A 158 6.18 -5.88 0.23
CA LYS A 158 6.91 -4.76 -0.40
C LYS A 158 6.96 -4.85 -1.92
N THR A 159 7.23 -6.01 -2.48
CA THR A 159 7.60 -6.14 -3.91
C THR A 159 6.46 -6.66 -4.77
N VAL A 160 5.57 -7.48 -4.19
CA VAL A 160 4.45 -8.08 -4.91
C VAL A 160 3.19 -7.24 -4.75
N VAL A 161 2.84 -6.88 -3.52
CA VAL A 161 1.71 -5.97 -3.26
C VAL A 161 2.12 -4.52 -3.52
N GLY A 162 3.39 -4.16 -3.25
CA GLY A 162 3.89 -2.79 -3.43
C GLY A 162 3.49 -1.84 -2.31
N ALA A 163 3.21 -2.38 -1.11
CA ALA A 163 2.73 -1.60 0.02
C ALA A 163 3.87 -0.91 0.77
N GLY A 164 3.64 0.35 1.17
CA GLY A 164 4.57 1.13 2.01
C GLY A 164 4.16 1.16 3.48
N TYR A 165 2.98 0.65 3.81
CA TYR A 165 2.54 0.45 5.19
C TYR A 165 1.55 -0.70 5.27
N VAL A 166 1.51 -1.34 6.43
CA VAL A 166 0.49 -2.33 6.78
C VAL A 166 -0.43 -1.81 7.86
N ILE A 167 -1.70 -2.17 7.76
CA ILE A 167 -2.66 -2.07 8.86
C ILE A 167 -2.86 -3.50 9.35
N LEU A 168 -2.42 -3.78 10.57
CA LEU A 168 -2.68 -5.08 11.20
C LEU A 168 -4.08 -5.03 11.79
N GLY A 169 -4.89 -6.04 11.52
CA GLY A 169 -6.12 -6.29 12.29
C GLY A 169 -5.83 -6.42 13.80
N PRO A 170 -6.85 -6.54 14.64
CA PRO A 170 -6.63 -6.62 16.08
C PRO A 170 -5.78 -7.85 16.43
N ILE A 171 -4.65 -7.62 17.11
CA ILE A 171 -3.68 -8.66 17.54
C ILE A 171 -3.63 -8.82 19.06
N THR A 172 -4.48 -8.08 19.77
CA THR A 172 -4.48 -8.01 21.22
C THR A 172 -5.17 -9.22 21.85
N LYS A 173 -4.82 -9.49 23.11
CA LYS A 173 -5.28 -10.64 23.87
C LYS A 173 -6.80 -10.78 23.82
N GLY A 174 -7.24 -12.02 23.62
CA GLY A 174 -8.64 -12.40 23.55
C GLY A 174 -9.18 -12.42 22.12
N PHE A 175 -8.60 -11.69 21.16
CA PHE A 175 -9.20 -11.60 19.81
C PHE A 175 -9.47 -12.98 19.20
N TYR A 176 -8.51 -13.91 19.32
CA TYR A 176 -8.66 -15.31 18.96
C TYR A 176 -8.71 -16.22 20.19
N THR A 177 -7.77 -16.05 21.12
CA THR A 177 -7.60 -16.91 22.30
C THR A 177 -8.44 -16.36 23.45
N ASN A 178 -9.72 -16.73 23.46
CA ASN A 178 -10.67 -16.39 24.52
C ASN A 178 -11.49 -17.61 24.95
N SER A 179 -12.21 -17.46 26.06
CA SER A 179 -13.05 -18.51 26.64
C SER A 179 -14.34 -18.79 25.87
N TYR A 180 -14.66 -18.00 24.83
CA TYR A 180 -15.95 -18.00 24.14
C TYR A 180 -15.90 -18.50 22.69
N ASN A 181 -14.94 -19.35 22.31
CA ASN A 181 -14.84 -19.97 20.97
C ASN A 181 -15.31 -19.07 19.80
N MET A 182 -14.93 -17.80 19.81
CA MET A 182 -15.36 -16.78 18.85
C MET A 182 -14.21 -15.82 18.55
N LEU A 183 -14.32 -15.07 17.44
CA LEU A 183 -13.36 -14.01 17.12
C LEU A 183 -13.90 -12.65 17.57
N GLY A 184 -12.99 -11.71 17.85
CA GLY A 184 -13.34 -10.31 18.04
C GLY A 184 -13.59 -9.87 19.49
N LEU A 185 -13.28 -10.72 20.49
CA LEU A 185 -13.44 -10.39 21.91
C LEU A 185 -12.12 -9.95 22.53
N VAL A 186 -11.91 -8.65 22.74
CA VAL A 186 -10.67 -8.19 23.40
C VAL A 186 -10.76 -8.36 24.91
N GLU A 187 -9.73 -8.92 25.54
CA GLU A 187 -9.59 -9.14 26.98
C GLU A 187 -8.46 -8.31 27.63
N ASP A 188 -7.45 -7.89 26.83
CA ASP A 188 -6.42 -6.95 27.25
C ASP A 188 -5.80 -6.22 26.04
N TYR A 189 -5.94 -4.89 25.96
CA TYR A 189 -5.35 -4.08 24.90
C TYR A 189 -3.82 -3.92 24.95
N GLU A 190 -3.18 -4.20 26.08
CA GLU A 190 -1.72 -4.01 26.27
C GLU A 190 -0.94 -5.33 26.18
N GLN A 191 -1.62 -6.43 25.86
CA GLN A 191 -1.01 -7.74 25.63
C GLN A 191 -1.38 -8.26 24.25
N LEU A 192 -0.45 -9.01 23.65
CA LEU A 192 -0.72 -9.76 22.43
C LEU A 192 -1.56 -10.99 22.75
N ASP A 193 -2.38 -11.41 21.78
CA ASP A 193 -3.02 -12.73 21.80
C ASP A 193 -1.95 -13.82 21.73
N GLU A 194 -2.10 -14.85 22.54
CA GLU A 194 -1.12 -15.92 22.68
C GLU A 194 -0.85 -16.65 21.36
N ALA A 195 -1.83 -16.71 20.45
CA ALA A 195 -1.66 -17.34 19.14
C ALA A 195 -0.87 -16.49 18.14
N VAL A 196 -0.71 -15.18 18.39
CA VAL A 196 0.02 -14.26 17.51
C VAL A 196 1.52 -14.27 17.79
N GLY A 197 1.91 -14.59 19.03
CA GLY A 197 3.30 -14.66 19.48
C GLY A 197 3.61 -13.72 20.64
N THR A 198 4.88 -13.36 20.79
CA THR A 198 5.37 -12.57 21.93
C THR A 198 5.66 -11.11 21.56
N MET A 199 5.84 -10.25 22.58
CA MET A 199 6.27 -8.87 22.37
C MET A 199 7.66 -8.78 21.71
N ASP A 200 8.53 -9.78 21.90
CA ASP A 200 9.83 -9.81 21.23
C ASP A 200 9.67 -10.12 19.74
N ASP A 201 8.76 -11.03 19.37
CA ASP A 201 8.40 -11.27 17.97
C ASP A 201 7.83 -9.99 17.33
N PHE A 202 7.01 -9.24 18.05
CA PHE A 202 6.48 -7.96 17.59
C PHE A 202 7.56 -6.91 17.34
N ARG A 203 8.54 -6.79 18.24
CA ARG A 203 9.70 -5.89 18.05
C ARG A 203 10.57 -6.31 16.87
N VAL A 204 10.73 -7.62 16.64
CA VAL A 204 11.42 -8.16 15.46
C VAL A 204 10.66 -7.79 14.19
N LEU A 205 9.33 -7.94 14.18
CA LEU A 205 8.47 -7.52 13.08
C LEU A 205 8.66 -6.04 12.77
N LEU A 206 8.50 -5.15 13.76
CA LEU A 206 8.66 -3.70 13.60
C LEU A 206 10.02 -3.38 12.98
N LYS A 207 11.10 -3.94 13.54
CA LYS A 207 12.46 -3.73 13.03
C LYS A 207 12.61 -4.17 11.58
N ARG A 208 12.07 -5.33 11.20
CA ARG A 208 12.18 -5.85 9.83
C ARG A 208 11.35 -5.04 8.85
N PHE A 209 10.14 -4.62 9.24
CA PHE A 209 9.25 -3.79 8.43
C PHE A 209 9.86 -2.41 8.22
N HIS A 210 10.30 -1.74 9.29
CA HIS A 210 10.94 -0.42 9.21
C HIS A 210 12.24 -0.45 8.38
N LYS A 211 13.07 -1.49 8.53
CA LYS A 211 14.28 -1.67 7.69
C LYS A 211 13.93 -1.77 6.20
N ASN A 212 12.75 -2.29 5.87
CA ASN A 212 12.26 -2.39 4.51
C ASN A 212 11.47 -1.17 4.04
N GLY A 213 11.34 -0.13 4.88
CA GLY A 213 10.57 1.08 4.57
C GLY A 213 9.07 0.90 4.71
N ILE A 214 8.61 -0.17 5.37
CA ILE A 214 7.19 -0.45 5.61
C ILE A 214 6.82 0.07 6.99
N LYS A 215 5.77 0.88 7.09
CA LYS A 215 5.19 1.35 8.36
C LYS A 215 4.16 0.37 8.92
N VAL A 216 3.98 0.34 10.24
CA VAL A 216 3.06 -0.59 10.91
C VAL A 216 2.00 0.18 11.69
N VAL A 217 0.74 -0.01 11.31
CA VAL A 217 -0.45 0.60 11.91
C VAL A 217 -1.26 -0.50 12.60
N LEU A 218 -1.74 -0.27 13.81
CA LEU A 218 -2.57 -1.25 14.54
C LEU A 218 -4.04 -0.87 14.56
N THR A 219 -4.91 -1.87 14.43
CA THR A 219 -6.37 -1.68 14.54
C THR A 219 -6.83 -1.86 15.97
N PHE A 220 -7.63 -0.90 16.47
CA PHE A 220 -8.29 -0.98 17.76
C PHE A 220 -9.78 -0.70 17.62
N ASN A 221 -10.60 -1.57 18.20
CA ASN A 221 -12.01 -1.29 18.45
C ASN A 221 -12.16 -1.00 19.94
N PHE A 222 -12.31 0.27 20.32
CA PHE A 222 -12.52 0.68 21.71
C PHE A 222 -14.00 0.77 22.09
N ASN A 223 -14.93 0.44 21.20
CA ASN A 223 -16.36 0.47 21.52
C ASN A 223 -16.72 -0.52 22.63
N ALA A 224 -16.30 -1.77 22.42
CA ALA A 224 -16.75 -2.90 23.21
C ALA A 224 -15.57 -3.78 23.62
N ILE A 225 -15.65 -4.32 24.83
CA ILE A 225 -14.69 -5.26 25.41
C ILE A 225 -15.38 -6.57 25.82
N SER A 226 -14.61 -7.63 25.98
CA SER A 226 -15.09 -8.86 26.62
C SER A 226 -15.53 -8.58 28.06
N ILE A 227 -16.58 -9.25 28.54
CA ILE A 227 -16.93 -9.22 29.97
C ILE A 227 -15.82 -9.78 30.89
N ASN A 228 -14.83 -10.48 30.32
CA ASN A 228 -13.64 -10.96 31.02
C ASN A 228 -12.45 -9.99 30.95
N HIS A 229 -12.61 -8.80 30.35
CA HIS A 229 -11.51 -7.88 30.16
C HIS A 229 -10.98 -7.35 31.50
N LYS A 230 -9.65 -7.28 31.64
CA LYS A 230 -8.98 -6.92 32.92
C LYS A 230 -9.48 -5.60 33.50
N TRP A 231 -9.77 -4.62 32.65
CA TRP A 231 -10.26 -3.30 33.07
C TRP A 231 -11.56 -3.35 33.89
N ILE A 232 -12.43 -4.34 33.67
CA ILE A 232 -13.64 -4.52 34.48
C ILE A 232 -13.24 -4.96 35.89
N THR A 233 -12.40 -5.99 36.00
CA THR A 233 -11.94 -6.50 37.29
C THR A 233 -11.06 -5.51 38.06
N GLU A 234 -10.34 -4.66 37.34
CA GLU A 234 -9.47 -3.61 37.90
C GLU A 234 -10.22 -2.29 38.19
N ASN A 235 -11.52 -2.20 37.85
CA ASN A 235 -12.33 -0.98 37.94
C ASN A 235 -11.68 0.24 37.24
N LYS A 236 -11.06 0.03 36.06
CA LYS A 236 -10.39 1.09 35.30
C LYS A 236 -11.28 1.80 34.27
N VAL A 237 -12.49 1.31 34.07
CA VAL A 237 -13.41 1.82 33.05
C VAL A 237 -14.82 1.92 33.60
N LYS A 238 -15.60 2.80 32.98
CA LYS A 238 -17.06 2.83 33.12
C LYS A 238 -17.69 2.12 31.93
N LEU A 239 -18.77 1.40 32.21
CA LEU A 239 -19.57 0.67 31.22
C LEU A 239 -20.89 1.41 31.00
N ASN A 240 -21.40 1.37 29.77
CA ASN A 240 -22.69 1.97 29.47
C ASN A 240 -23.82 1.21 30.17
N SER A 241 -24.56 1.92 31.02
CA SER A 241 -25.69 1.34 31.76
C SER A 241 -26.83 1.00 30.79
N PHE A 242 -27.51 -0.12 31.02
CA PHE A 242 -28.64 -0.50 30.18
C PHE A 242 -29.94 0.18 30.61
N GLU A 243 -30.63 0.81 29.67
CA GLU A 243 -31.95 1.37 29.88
C GLU A 243 -33.06 0.37 29.53
N ASN A 244 -34.04 0.21 30.43
CA ASN A 244 -35.16 -0.73 30.24
C ASN A 244 -36.04 -0.43 29.01
N SER A 245 -36.01 0.81 28.49
CA SER A 245 -36.67 1.23 27.25
C SER A 245 -36.19 0.44 26.03
N LEU A 246 -34.98 -0.13 26.09
CA LEU A 246 -34.33 -0.84 24.98
C LEU A 246 -34.59 -2.36 24.98
N ASN A 247 -35.40 -2.90 25.90
CA ASN A 247 -35.63 -4.34 26.06
C ASN A 247 -36.16 -5.07 24.81
N ASN A 248 -36.85 -4.38 23.91
CA ASN A 248 -37.40 -4.96 22.68
C ASN A 248 -36.49 -4.79 21.45
N LYS A 249 -35.27 -4.28 21.64
CA LYS A 249 -34.31 -3.99 20.57
C LYS A 249 -33.24 -5.09 20.48
N MET A 250 -32.71 -5.27 19.27
CA MET A 250 -31.72 -6.30 18.97
C MET A 250 -30.36 -5.65 18.69
N SER A 251 -29.30 -6.27 19.19
CA SER A 251 -27.92 -5.96 18.83
C SER A 251 -27.66 -6.18 17.34
N ARG A 252 -26.55 -5.64 16.84
CA ARG A 252 -26.11 -5.75 15.44
C ARG A 252 -26.09 -7.19 14.91
N TYR A 253 -25.78 -8.16 15.77
CA TYR A 253 -25.68 -9.57 15.41
C TYR A 253 -26.91 -10.40 15.79
N GLY A 254 -28.04 -9.75 16.08
CA GLY A 254 -29.30 -10.45 16.37
C GLY A 254 -29.35 -11.10 17.75
N LYS A 255 -28.54 -10.63 18.70
CA LYS A 255 -28.61 -11.00 20.14
C LYS A 255 -29.33 -9.90 20.93
N ALA A 256 -29.61 -10.16 22.21
CA ALA A 256 -30.05 -9.12 23.14
C ALA A 256 -29.03 -7.95 23.19
N ILE A 257 -29.53 -6.71 23.26
CA ILE A 257 -28.73 -5.48 23.31
C ILE A 257 -28.27 -5.12 24.75
N ASN A 258 -28.33 -6.11 25.64
CA ASN A 258 -27.81 -6.02 27.00
C ASN A 258 -26.99 -7.26 27.34
N VAL A 259 -26.11 -7.09 28.33
CA VAL A 259 -25.34 -8.15 28.95
C VAL A 259 -25.38 -8.00 30.47
N ASP A 260 -25.56 -9.11 31.16
CA ASP A 260 -25.53 -9.17 32.62
C ASP A 260 -24.08 -9.30 33.10
N ILE A 261 -23.66 -8.42 34.00
CA ILE A 261 -22.37 -8.50 34.71
C ILE A 261 -22.68 -8.37 36.21
N GLY A 262 -22.61 -9.50 36.92
CA GLY A 262 -23.14 -9.57 38.28
C GLY A 262 -24.66 -9.38 38.30
N ASP A 263 -25.15 -8.53 39.19
CA ASP A 263 -26.59 -8.21 39.32
C ASP A 263 -27.03 -7.01 38.46
N GLN A 264 -26.14 -6.50 37.60
CA GLN A 264 -26.37 -5.30 36.80
C GLN A 264 -26.40 -5.61 35.30
N LYS A 265 -27.19 -4.82 34.56
CA LYS A 265 -27.33 -4.88 33.11
C LYS A 265 -26.60 -3.72 32.45
N PHE A 266 -25.81 -4.03 31.43
CA PHE A 266 -25.06 -3.08 30.64
C PHE A 266 -25.43 -3.16 29.16
N TYR A 267 -25.32 -2.05 28.45
CA TYR A 267 -25.59 -1.95 27.02
C TYR A 267 -24.51 -2.70 26.22
N SER A 268 -24.91 -3.29 25.10
CA SER A 268 -23.99 -3.99 24.20
C SER A 268 -24.51 -4.04 22.77
N VAL A 269 -23.92 -3.23 21.89
CA VAL A 269 -24.29 -3.17 20.47
C VAL A 269 -23.93 -4.45 19.71
N PHE A 270 -22.95 -5.22 20.18
CA PHE A 270 -22.57 -6.52 19.60
C PHE A 270 -23.18 -7.72 20.33
N GLY A 271 -23.87 -7.47 21.44
CA GLY A 271 -24.45 -8.47 22.32
C GLY A 271 -23.40 -9.31 23.08
N SER A 272 -23.89 -10.06 24.06
CA SER A 272 -23.05 -10.92 24.90
C SER A 272 -22.15 -11.87 24.07
N PRO A 273 -20.87 -12.05 24.45
CA PRO A 273 -20.22 -11.59 25.70
C PRO A 273 -19.45 -10.26 25.56
N ASN A 274 -19.84 -9.39 24.62
CA ASN A 274 -19.32 -8.03 24.56
C ASN A 274 -20.09 -7.11 25.50
N VAL A 275 -19.43 -6.10 26.06
CA VAL A 275 -20.03 -4.96 26.78
C VAL A 275 -19.44 -3.66 26.28
N ASP A 276 -20.26 -2.63 26.09
CA ASP A 276 -19.82 -1.34 25.58
C ASP A 276 -19.27 -0.45 26.70
N LEU A 277 -18.16 0.22 26.38
CA LEU A 277 -17.51 1.19 27.24
C LEU A 277 -18.23 2.54 27.19
N ASP A 278 -18.34 3.22 28.33
CA ASP A 278 -18.70 4.63 28.35
C ASP A 278 -17.48 5.46 27.93
N LEU A 279 -17.41 5.79 26.64
CA LEU A 279 -16.32 6.58 26.06
C LEU A 279 -16.39 8.08 26.39
N THR A 280 -17.45 8.55 27.07
CA THR A 280 -17.54 9.92 27.56
C THR A 280 -16.88 10.10 28.93
N SER A 281 -16.70 9.00 29.68
CA SER A 281 -16.02 8.98 30.97
C SER A 281 -14.52 9.27 30.84
N SER A 282 -14.04 10.24 31.61
CA SER A 282 -12.61 10.57 31.68
C SER A 282 -11.75 9.43 32.24
N GLU A 283 -12.32 8.58 33.10
CA GLU A 283 -11.67 7.37 33.60
C GLU A 283 -11.44 6.36 32.48
N THR A 284 -12.47 6.10 31.67
CA THR A 284 -12.39 5.19 30.52
C THR A 284 -11.42 5.73 29.46
N GLN A 285 -11.53 7.02 29.11
CA GLN A 285 -10.62 7.65 28.14
C GLN A 285 -9.16 7.55 28.59
N LYS A 286 -8.88 7.76 29.88
CA LYS A 286 -7.54 7.61 30.42
C LYS A 286 -6.99 6.19 30.22
N ALA A 287 -7.77 5.15 30.52
CA ALA A 287 -7.34 3.77 30.31
C ALA A 287 -7.05 3.46 28.82
N ILE A 288 -7.86 4.00 27.91
CA ILE A 288 -7.65 3.88 26.47
C ILE A 288 -6.38 4.61 26.03
N PHE A 289 -6.17 5.84 26.51
CA PHE A 289 -5.00 6.64 26.17
C PHE A 289 -3.71 5.98 26.68
N ASP A 290 -3.72 5.40 27.88
CA ASP A 290 -2.60 4.61 28.41
C ASP A 290 -2.27 3.42 27.48
N ALA A 291 -3.27 2.69 26.98
CA ALA A 291 -3.06 1.63 26.01
C ALA A 291 -2.50 2.15 24.66
N ILE A 292 -2.99 3.29 24.16
CA ILE A 292 -2.44 3.92 22.95
C ILE A 292 -0.97 4.30 23.18
N HIS A 293 -0.65 4.90 24.33
CA HIS A 293 0.72 5.27 24.69
C HIS A 293 1.64 4.06 24.80
N PHE A 294 1.15 2.94 25.32
CA PHE A 294 1.90 1.67 25.35
C PHE A 294 2.37 1.28 23.95
N TRP A 295 1.47 1.23 22.96
CA TRP A 295 1.83 0.83 21.60
C TRP A 295 2.66 1.88 20.87
N MET A 296 2.40 3.17 21.09
CA MET A 296 3.24 4.25 20.54
C MET A 296 4.68 4.15 21.03
N LYS A 297 4.88 3.77 22.30
CA LYS A 297 6.20 3.52 22.90
C LYS A 297 6.89 2.29 22.31
N GLU A 298 6.14 1.22 22.03
CA GLU A 298 6.69 0.03 21.34
C GLU A 298 7.11 0.33 19.90
N GLY A 299 6.56 1.38 19.27
CA GLY A 299 7.10 1.97 18.05
C GLY A 299 6.23 1.86 16.81
N ILE A 300 4.92 1.63 16.96
CA ILE A 300 3.95 1.64 15.85
C ILE A 300 3.91 3.00 15.16
N ASP A 301 3.57 3.05 13.87
CA ASP A 301 3.52 4.27 13.06
C ASP A 301 2.11 4.88 12.97
N GLY A 302 1.11 4.28 13.61
CA GLY A 302 -0.24 4.81 13.64
C GLY A 302 -1.27 3.81 14.17
N ILE A 303 -2.51 4.27 14.26
CA ILE A 303 -3.65 3.42 14.65
C ILE A 303 -4.82 3.60 13.67
N LEU A 304 -5.60 2.53 13.52
CA LEU A 304 -6.92 2.52 12.89
C LEU A 304 -7.96 2.32 14.00
N LEU A 305 -8.83 3.29 14.21
CA LEU A 305 -9.99 3.16 15.10
C LEU A 305 -11.13 2.50 14.34
N ASP A 306 -11.47 1.28 14.71
CA ASP A 306 -12.49 0.47 14.04
C ASP A 306 -13.86 0.56 14.73
N ASN A 307 -14.93 0.40 13.95
CA ASN A 307 -16.32 0.57 14.37
C ASN A 307 -16.63 1.94 15.00
N ALA A 308 -15.97 3.00 14.52
CA ALA A 308 -16.11 4.35 15.08
C ALA A 308 -17.51 4.95 14.97
N ALA A 309 -18.36 4.43 14.07
CA ALA A 309 -19.76 4.86 13.99
C ALA A 309 -20.55 4.52 15.26
N PHE A 310 -20.08 3.56 16.06
CA PHE A 310 -20.78 3.03 17.23
C PHE A 310 -20.30 3.63 18.56
N PHE A 311 -19.18 4.37 18.57
CA PHE A 311 -18.43 4.75 19.78
C PHE A 311 -19.19 5.43 20.92
N VAL A 312 -20.11 6.35 20.63
CA VAL A 312 -20.83 7.07 21.68
C VAL A 312 -22.32 7.07 21.38
N GLU A 313 -23.06 6.53 22.33
CA GLU A 313 -24.50 6.60 22.42
C GLU A 313 -24.91 7.95 23.03
N GLU A 314 -25.93 8.60 22.45
CA GLU A 314 -26.52 9.82 23.00
C GLU A 314 -28.02 9.57 23.23
N GLU A 315 -28.58 10.15 24.30
CA GLU A 315 -30.03 10.11 24.57
C GLU A 315 -30.81 10.61 23.34
N GLU A 316 -31.78 9.82 22.88
CA GLU A 316 -32.69 10.26 21.82
C GLU A 316 -33.55 11.42 22.33
N LYS A 317 -33.34 12.61 21.78
CA LYS A 317 -34.33 13.69 21.91
C LYS A 317 -35.55 13.32 21.05
N GLU A 318 -36.75 13.34 21.64
CA GLU A 318 -38.01 13.13 20.91
C GLU A 318 -38.03 13.96 19.62
N GLY A 319 -38.14 13.29 18.46
CA GLY A 319 -38.32 13.94 17.15
C GLY A 319 -37.28 13.63 16.07
N THR A 320 -36.15 12.98 16.38
CA THR A 320 -35.15 12.58 15.36
C THR A 320 -35.28 11.10 14.96
N GLN A 321 -36.45 10.68 14.47
CA GLN A 321 -36.53 9.46 13.68
C GLN A 321 -36.10 9.79 12.24
N SER A 322 -34.88 9.37 11.86
CA SER A 322 -34.53 9.30 10.45
C SER A 322 -35.36 8.17 9.83
N ASN A 323 -36.31 8.52 8.96
CA ASN A 323 -37.07 7.57 8.15
C ASN A 323 -36.11 6.82 7.20
N LEU A 324 -35.53 5.72 7.67
CA LEU A 324 -34.79 4.76 6.86
C LEU A 324 -35.61 3.47 6.83
N GLY A 325 -36.23 3.21 5.68
CA GLY A 325 -37.38 2.31 5.51
C GLY A 325 -37.05 0.83 5.32
N SER A 326 -36.35 0.19 6.26
CA SER A 326 -36.30 -1.27 6.32
C SER A 326 -36.46 -1.84 7.72
N THR A 327 -37.03 -3.04 7.77
CA THR A 327 -37.29 -3.81 8.99
C THR A 327 -36.03 -4.16 9.79
N TRP A 328 -34.84 -4.17 9.17
CA TRP A 328 -33.57 -4.26 9.90
C TRP A 328 -33.19 -2.90 10.52
N LEU A 329 -33.38 -1.80 9.78
CA LEU A 329 -33.15 -0.44 10.25
C LEU A 329 -34.13 0.02 11.36
N GLU A 330 -35.34 -0.55 11.41
CA GLU A 330 -36.33 -0.33 12.47
C GLU A 330 -35.99 -1.09 13.79
N ASN A 331 -35.26 -2.21 13.68
CA ASN A 331 -34.95 -3.13 14.79
C ASN A 331 -33.53 -2.97 15.39
N CYS A 332 -32.56 -2.48 14.62
CA CYS A 332 -31.26 -2.02 15.12
C CYS A 332 -31.36 -0.52 15.44
N LEU A 333 -30.84 -0.05 16.59
CA LEU A 333 -30.77 1.38 16.90
C LEU A 333 -29.82 2.10 15.93
N ASN A 334 -30.28 2.43 14.72
CA ASN A 334 -29.60 3.40 13.86
C ASN A 334 -29.67 4.81 14.42
N SER A 335 -30.52 5.05 15.42
CA SER A 335 -30.61 6.35 16.08
C SER A 335 -29.30 6.74 16.74
N GLN A 336 -28.46 5.81 17.22
CA GLN A 336 -27.23 6.13 17.97
C GLN A 336 -25.93 6.05 17.16
N LEU A 337 -26.00 5.91 15.83
CA LEU A 337 -24.79 5.97 15.00
C LEU A 337 -24.34 7.41 14.75
N TYR A 338 -23.04 7.58 14.48
CA TYR A 338 -22.48 8.85 14.00
C TYR A 338 -22.83 10.04 14.90
N ARG A 339 -22.62 9.87 16.22
CA ARG A 339 -22.87 10.91 17.22
C ARG A 339 -21.70 11.88 17.36
N ASN A 340 -21.99 13.10 17.81
CA ASN A 340 -20.96 14.11 18.01
C ASN A 340 -20.00 13.72 19.14
N GLY A 341 -20.49 12.98 20.14
CA GLY A 341 -19.64 12.32 21.15
C GLY A 341 -18.53 11.46 20.54
N SER A 342 -18.80 10.71 19.46
CA SER A 342 -17.80 9.90 18.77
C SER A 342 -16.68 10.75 18.18
N VAL A 343 -17.00 11.91 17.61
CA VAL A 343 -16.00 12.84 17.07
C VAL A 343 -15.13 13.41 18.19
N LYS A 344 -15.74 13.80 19.32
CA LYS A 344 -15.00 14.30 20.49
C LYS A 344 -14.05 13.25 21.07
N PHE A 345 -14.46 11.98 21.12
CA PHE A 345 -13.59 10.90 21.54
C PHE A 345 -12.38 10.74 20.59
N VAL A 346 -12.62 10.73 19.28
CA VAL A 346 -11.55 10.66 18.28
C VAL A 346 -10.65 11.91 18.32
N GLU A 347 -11.20 13.08 18.61
CA GLU A 347 -10.44 14.32 18.86
C GLU A 347 -9.50 14.16 20.06
N GLY A 348 -9.96 13.61 21.18
CA GLY A 348 -9.11 13.30 22.34
C GLY A 348 -7.97 12.34 21.98
N VAL A 349 -8.26 11.28 21.21
CA VAL A 349 -7.22 10.38 20.68
C VAL A 349 -6.20 11.14 19.82
N ARG A 350 -6.66 12.03 18.94
CA ARG A 350 -5.80 12.88 18.11
C ARG A 350 -4.90 13.75 18.98
N GLU A 351 -5.42 14.38 20.02
CA GLU A 351 -4.64 15.22 20.93
C GLU A 351 -3.51 14.44 21.59
N GLU A 352 -3.79 13.23 22.10
CA GLU A 352 -2.75 12.37 22.70
C GLU A 352 -1.68 11.94 21.69
N MET A 353 -2.09 11.62 20.46
CA MET A 353 -1.14 11.32 19.38
C MET A 353 -0.29 12.54 19.00
N ASN A 354 -0.87 13.73 18.99
CA ASN A 354 -0.16 14.98 18.69
C ASN A 354 0.93 15.30 19.73
N LYS A 355 0.71 14.97 21.01
CA LYS A 355 1.75 15.08 22.05
C LYS A 355 2.95 14.19 21.69
N TRP A 356 2.70 12.94 21.31
CA TRP A 356 3.73 12.01 20.86
C TRP A 356 4.46 12.47 19.58
N ILE A 357 3.74 13.00 18.61
CA ILE A 357 4.34 13.54 17.37
C ILE A 357 5.28 14.69 17.71
N LYS A 358 4.85 15.60 18.59
CA LYS A 358 5.65 16.76 19.02
C LYS A 358 6.92 16.34 19.76
N GLU A 359 6.85 15.34 20.63
CA GLU A 359 7.99 14.86 21.41
C GLU A 359 8.97 14.03 20.57
N SER A 360 8.44 13.14 19.72
CA SER A 360 9.27 12.21 18.94
C SER A 360 9.76 12.78 17.61
N GLY A 361 9.11 13.83 17.09
CA GLY A 361 9.34 14.36 15.75
C GLY A 361 8.94 13.40 14.61
N LYS A 362 8.23 12.31 14.92
CA LYS A 362 7.84 11.28 13.94
C LYS A 362 6.36 11.42 13.61
N GLU A 363 6.07 11.40 12.30
CA GLU A 363 4.69 11.36 11.79
C GLU A 363 3.97 10.09 12.27
N LYS A 364 2.71 10.22 12.68
CA LYS A 364 1.84 9.11 13.08
C LYS A 364 0.50 9.21 12.36
N LEU A 365 0.01 8.09 11.83
CA LEU A 365 -1.29 8.02 11.18
C LEU A 365 -2.40 7.76 12.21
N LEU A 366 -3.45 8.58 12.23
CA LEU A 366 -4.74 8.21 12.82
C LEU A 366 -5.77 8.01 11.71
N ALA A 367 -6.13 6.76 11.49
CA ALA A 367 -7.18 6.37 10.58
C ALA A 367 -8.46 6.00 11.34
N VAL A 368 -9.61 6.16 10.70
CA VAL A 368 -10.92 5.81 11.25
C VAL A 368 -11.68 4.92 10.26
N ASN A 369 -12.15 3.76 10.72
CA ASN A 369 -13.12 2.94 10.03
C ASN A 369 -14.45 3.01 10.78
N SER A 370 -15.50 3.45 10.09
CA SER A 370 -16.85 3.49 10.66
C SER A 370 -17.44 2.10 10.95
N GLY A 371 -16.87 1.05 10.34
CA GLY A 371 -17.36 -0.32 10.47
C GLY A 371 -18.56 -0.59 9.56
N ASP A 372 -19.16 -1.78 9.71
CA ASP A 372 -20.37 -2.10 8.96
C ASP A 372 -21.64 -1.61 9.66
N THR A 373 -22.09 -0.43 9.26
CA THR A 373 -23.32 0.17 9.80
C THR A 373 -24.59 -0.37 9.16
N GLY A 374 -24.50 -1.19 8.11
CA GLY A 374 -25.66 -1.62 7.32
C GLY A 374 -26.41 -0.50 6.61
N CYS A 375 -25.97 0.77 6.73
CA CYS A 375 -26.55 1.89 6.00
C CYS A 375 -26.28 1.74 4.50
N GLY A 376 -27.34 1.93 3.71
CA GLY A 376 -27.30 1.90 2.24
C GLY A 376 -26.48 3.04 1.64
N VAL A 377 -26.17 2.91 0.34
CA VAL A 377 -25.59 3.98 -0.46
C VAL A 377 -26.70 4.98 -0.81
N GLY A 378 -26.91 5.99 0.04
CA GLY A 378 -27.78 7.13 -0.29
C GLY A 378 -27.10 8.15 -1.21
N ASP A 379 -27.86 9.16 -1.66
CA ASP A 379 -27.37 10.19 -2.60
C ASP A 379 -26.41 11.22 -1.95
N ASN A 380 -26.53 11.44 -0.64
CA ASN A 380 -25.70 12.40 0.10
C ASN A 380 -24.33 11.81 0.45
N PRO A 381 -23.25 12.62 0.59
CA PRO A 381 -21.97 12.16 1.12
C PRO A 381 -22.14 11.38 2.43
N ASP A 382 -21.29 10.39 2.64
CA ASP A 382 -21.46 9.46 3.74
C ASP A 382 -21.23 10.12 5.11
N PRO A 383 -22.03 9.77 6.15
CA PRO A 383 -21.86 10.29 7.51
C PRO A 383 -20.45 10.09 8.11
N MET A 384 -19.67 9.12 7.62
CA MET A 384 -18.27 8.93 8.04
C MET A 384 -17.41 10.21 7.89
N LEU A 385 -17.80 11.15 7.02
CA LEU A 385 -17.11 12.43 6.84
C LEU A 385 -17.08 13.28 8.11
N MET A 386 -17.92 13.00 9.11
CA MET A 386 -17.86 13.71 10.40
C MET A 386 -16.49 13.63 11.07
N PHE A 387 -15.69 12.61 10.75
CA PHE A 387 -14.35 12.41 11.31
C PHE A 387 -13.22 13.14 10.54
N ARG A 388 -13.53 13.86 9.45
CA ARG A 388 -12.51 14.35 8.49
C ARG A 388 -11.53 15.37 9.09
N ASP A 389 -12.00 16.12 10.08
CA ASP A 389 -11.24 17.17 10.73
C ASP A 389 -10.37 16.63 11.88
N VAL A 390 -10.69 15.45 12.40
CA VAL A 390 -9.98 14.81 13.54
C VAL A 390 -9.08 13.64 13.10
N ALA A 391 -9.40 12.99 11.98
CA ALA A 391 -8.63 11.88 11.41
C ALA A 391 -7.77 12.29 10.21
N ASP A 392 -6.64 11.59 10.00
CA ASP A 392 -5.82 11.75 8.79
C ASP A 392 -6.44 11.00 7.61
N LEU A 393 -7.13 9.90 7.92
CA LEU A 393 -7.70 8.99 6.95
C LEU A 393 -9.04 8.41 7.43
N ILE A 394 -10.03 8.35 6.56
CA ILE A 394 -11.33 7.72 6.82
C ILE A 394 -11.56 6.61 5.80
N ILE A 395 -11.78 5.39 6.26
CA ILE A 395 -11.98 4.24 5.38
C ILE A 395 -13.33 4.37 4.65
N SER A 396 -13.24 4.59 3.34
CA SER A 396 -14.38 4.73 2.44
C SER A 396 -14.85 3.37 1.96
N ARG A 397 -16.12 3.06 2.18
CA ARG A 397 -16.74 1.81 1.74
C ARG A 397 -17.45 1.93 0.38
N GLU A 398 -17.34 3.06 -0.32
CA GLU A 398 -18.08 3.28 -1.58
C GLU A 398 -17.78 2.25 -2.67
N LEU A 399 -16.56 1.71 -2.66
CA LEU A 399 -16.10 0.72 -3.63
C LEU A 399 -16.21 -0.71 -3.11
N VAL A 400 -16.81 -0.93 -1.92
CA VAL A 400 -17.02 -2.26 -1.35
C VAL A 400 -18.26 -2.90 -1.98
N PHE A 401 -18.12 -4.15 -2.43
CA PHE A 401 -19.22 -4.91 -3.00
C PHE A 401 -20.37 -5.12 -2.00
N ASN A 402 -21.61 -5.03 -2.46
CA ASN A 402 -22.82 -5.19 -1.63
C ASN A 402 -22.89 -4.30 -0.38
N ARG A 403 -22.27 -3.11 -0.41
CA ARG A 403 -22.47 -2.11 0.64
C ARG A 403 -23.97 -1.86 0.90
N GLY A 404 -24.42 -2.08 2.13
CA GLY A 404 -25.80 -1.81 2.56
C GLY A 404 -26.86 -2.73 1.95
N SER A 405 -26.59 -4.04 1.88
CA SER A 405 -27.40 -5.06 1.19
C SER A 405 -28.82 -5.30 1.71
N SER A 406 -29.33 -4.47 2.63
CA SER A 406 -30.64 -4.65 3.27
C SER A 406 -31.83 -4.09 2.48
N GLU A 407 -31.63 -3.20 1.49
CA GLU A 407 -32.78 -2.54 0.81
C GLU A 407 -32.87 -2.75 -0.71
N THR A 408 -31.76 -2.87 -1.47
CA THR A 408 -31.80 -3.32 -2.88
C THR A 408 -30.37 -3.51 -3.43
N ARG A 409 -30.16 -4.52 -4.29
CA ARG A 409 -28.87 -4.68 -5.01
C ARG A 409 -28.77 -3.61 -6.09
N VAL A 410 -27.96 -2.58 -5.88
CA VAL A 410 -27.73 -1.52 -6.87
C VAL A 410 -26.53 -1.88 -7.76
N SER A 411 -26.63 -1.60 -9.06
CA SER A 411 -25.53 -1.90 -10.01
C SER A 411 -24.29 -1.08 -9.70
N PHE A 412 -23.14 -1.75 -9.58
CA PHE A 412 -21.86 -1.15 -9.17
C PHE A 412 -21.43 0.10 -9.97
N SER A 413 -21.55 0.07 -11.31
CA SER A 413 -20.95 1.11 -12.16
C SER A 413 -21.62 2.47 -12.07
N LYS A 414 -22.93 2.50 -11.77
CA LYS A 414 -23.68 3.75 -11.72
C LYS A 414 -23.49 4.40 -10.36
N THR A 415 -23.73 3.70 -9.25
CA THR A 415 -23.82 4.37 -7.94
C THR A 415 -22.49 4.59 -7.24
N ALA A 416 -21.54 3.66 -7.26
CA ALA A 416 -20.29 3.80 -6.49
C ALA A 416 -19.42 4.96 -7.02
N ILE A 417 -19.25 5.07 -8.35
CA ILE A 417 -18.51 6.17 -8.98
C ILE A 417 -19.27 7.48 -8.89
N GLN A 418 -20.60 7.48 -9.09
CA GLN A 418 -21.42 8.68 -8.90
C GLN A 418 -21.30 9.20 -7.47
N LYS A 419 -21.38 8.30 -6.48
CA LYS A 419 -21.23 8.64 -5.07
C LYS A 419 -19.82 9.13 -4.74
N TYR A 420 -18.78 8.46 -5.23
CA TYR A 420 -17.41 8.99 -5.12
C TYR A 420 -17.28 10.40 -5.74
N SER A 421 -18.03 10.69 -6.80
CA SER A 421 -18.02 12.00 -7.46
C SER A 421 -18.73 13.10 -6.65
N THR A 422 -19.55 12.78 -5.64
CA THR A 422 -20.22 13.79 -4.81
C THR A 422 -19.31 14.38 -3.74
N TYR A 423 -18.18 13.73 -3.43
CA TYR A 423 -17.20 14.23 -2.48
C TYR A 423 -16.44 15.43 -3.05
N SER A 424 -16.14 16.40 -2.19
CA SER A 424 -15.22 17.49 -2.55
C SER A 424 -13.79 16.95 -2.70
N ASP A 425 -12.91 17.71 -3.36
CA ASP A 425 -11.51 17.30 -3.50
C ASP A 425 -10.79 17.21 -2.16
N SER A 426 -11.11 18.10 -1.21
CA SER A 426 -10.62 18.03 0.17
C SER A 426 -11.12 16.79 0.92
N ASP A 427 -12.37 16.35 0.68
CA ASP A 427 -12.86 15.11 1.28
C ASP A 427 -12.13 13.90 0.69
N LYS A 428 -11.94 13.85 -0.64
CA LYS A 428 -11.24 12.75 -1.33
C LYS A 428 -9.82 12.55 -0.81
N GLU A 429 -9.11 13.62 -0.46
CA GLU A 429 -7.78 13.55 0.15
C GLU A 429 -7.74 12.82 1.51
N LYS A 430 -8.87 12.73 2.20
CA LYS A 430 -9.02 12.05 3.48
C LYS A 430 -9.54 10.63 3.32
N LEU A 431 -9.96 10.20 2.13
CA LEU A 431 -10.57 8.87 1.94
C LEU A 431 -9.51 7.78 1.79
N GLY A 432 -9.63 6.71 2.59
CA GLY A 432 -8.99 5.43 2.38
C GLY A 432 -9.86 4.59 1.45
N LEU A 433 -9.44 4.41 0.20
CA LEU A 433 -10.20 3.68 -0.81
C LEU A 433 -9.94 2.18 -0.72
N ILE A 434 -11.01 1.40 -0.57
CA ILE A 434 -10.92 -0.03 -0.36
C ILE A 434 -12.10 -0.76 -1.00
N THR A 435 -11.93 -2.05 -1.30
CA THR A 435 -12.99 -2.94 -1.80
C THR A 435 -13.45 -3.98 -0.78
N SER A 436 -12.68 -4.20 0.28
CA SER A 436 -12.89 -5.25 1.29
C SER A 436 -12.30 -4.83 2.63
N THR A 437 -12.82 -5.33 3.76
CA THR A 437 -12.40 -4.95 5.11
C THR A 437 -12.48 -6.17 6.03
N SER A 438 -12.18 -6.02 7.33
CA SER A 438 -12.44 -7.05 8.35
C SER A 438 -13.91 -7.49 8.45
N ASN A 439 -14.86 -6.72 7.92
CA ASN A 439 -16.29 -7.01 7.97
C ASN A 439 -16.90 -7.24 6.59
N ASN A 440 -16.13 -7.01 5.51
CA ASN A 440 -16.58 -7.17 4.14
C ASN A 440 -15.56 -8.00 3.36
N PRO A 441 -15.88 -9.25 3.00
CA PRO A 441 -14.96 -10.19 2.39
C PRO A 441 -14.50 -9.72 1.02
N THR A 442 -13.50 -10.42 0.49
CA THR A 442 -12.94 -10.17 -0.83
C THR A 442 -13.99 -10.36 -1.93
N ASP A 443 -13.93 -9.48 -2.92
CA ASP A 443 -14.71 -9.57 -4.15
C ASP A 443 -13.80 -9.64 -5.37
N SER A 444 -14.24 -10.34 -6.41
CA SER A 444 -13.42 -10.58 -7.60
C SER A 444 -13.49 -9.46 -8.63
N ASN A 445 -14.23 -8.38 -8.39
CA ASN A 445 -14.45 -7.32 -9.37
C ASN A 445 -13.21 -6.43 -9.57
N VAL A 446 -12.53 -6.70 -10.69
CA VAL A 446 -11.30 -6.04 -11.13
C VAL A 446 -11.46 -4.53 -11.28
N ILE A 447 -12.63 -4.04 -11.70
CA ILE A 447 -12.83 -2.60 -11.94
C ILE A 447 -12.86 -1.83 -10.62
N GLN A 448 -13.49 -2.34 -9.57
CA GLN A 448 -13.48 -1.64 -8.27
C GLN A 448 -12.07 -1.54 -7.71
N LEU A 449 -11.32 -2.65 -7.78
CA LEU A 449 -9.93 -2.68 -7.34
C LEU A 449 -9.04 -1.72 -8.16
N ALA A 450 -9.26 -1.63 -9.47
CA ALA A 450 -8.53 -0.68 -10.29
C ALA A 450 -8.88 0.77 -9.93
N LEU A 451 -10.15 1.06 -9.62
CA LEU A 451 -10.59 2.39 -9.22
C LEU A 451 -9.95 2.83 -7.90
N THR A 452 -9.78 1.94 -6.90
CA THR A 452 -9.11 2.34 -5.64
C THR A 452 -7.68 2.83 -5.89
N LEU A 453 -6.98 2.26 -6.87
CA LEU A 453 -5.60 2.61 -7.22
C LEU A 453 -5.49 3.80 -8.19
N LEU A 454 -6.54 4.08 -8.97
CA LEU A 454 -6.50 5.15 -9.99
C LEU A 454 -7.15 6.45 -9.53
N LEU A 455 -8.11 6.40 -8.60
CA LEU A 455 -8.81 7.59 -8.11
C LEU A 455 -7.95 8.40 -7.12
N PRO A 456 -8.22 9.70 -6.95
CA PRO A 456 -7.70 10.48 -5.82
C PRO A 456 -8.05 9.84 -4.46
N GLY A 457 -7.23 10.07 -3.44
CA GLY A 457 -7.36 9.41 -2.14
C GLY A 457 -6.34 8.30 -1.92
N GLN A 458 -6.48 7.58 -0.83
CA GLN A 458 -5.45 6.66 -0.35
C GLN A 458 -5.83 5.20 -0.63
N PRO A 459 -5.20 4.52 -1.60
CA PRO A 459 -5.48 3.11 -1.85
C PRO A 459 -5.03 2.24 -0.67
N ILE A 460 -5.94 1.38 -0.22
CA ILE A 460 -5.68 0.29 0.72
C ILE A 460 -6.15 -1.00 0.07
N ILE A 461 -5.30 -2.03 0.12
CA ILE A 461 -5.63 -3.37 -0.35
C ILE A 461 -5.84 -4.25 0.89
N TYR A 462 -6.98 -4.93 0.97
CA TYR A 462 -7.20 -5.94 2.00
C TYR A 462 -6.65 -7.29 1.52
N TYR A 463 -6.00 -8.05 2.39
CA TYR A 463 -5.32 -9.29 2.00
C TYR A 463 -6.22 -10.26 1.23
N GLY A 464 -5.67 -10.89 0.20
CA GLY A 464 -6.39 -11.77 -0.72
C GLY A 464 -7.13 -11.05 -1.85
N THR A 465 -7.45 -9.75 -1.70
CA THR A 465 -8.06 -8.97 -2.80
C THR A 465 -7.16 -8.96 -4.04
N GLU A 466 -5.85 -8.92 -3.84
CA GLU A 466 -4.86 -8.87 -4.92
C GLU A 466 -4.77 -10.18 -5.72
N THR A 467 -5.12 -11.32 -5.13
CA THR A 467 -5.19 -12.60 -5.86
C THR A 467 -6.53 -12.76 -6.57
N GLY A 468 -7.51 -11.92 -6.23
CA GLY A 468 -8.84 -11.99 -6.81
C GLY A 468 -9.73 -13.07 -6.25
N ILE A 469 -9.31 -13.73 -5.17
CA ILE A 469 -10.14 -14.70 -4.46
C ILE A 469 -11.44 -14.02 -4.05
N ASN A 470 -12.57 -14.65 -4.34
CA ASN A 470 -13.88 -14.04 -4.10
C ASN A 470 -14.46 -14.47 -2.76
N THR A 471 -15.72 -14.14 -2.49
CA THR A 471 -16.38 -14.57 -1.27
C THR A 471 -16.70 -16.07 -1.31
N MET A 472 -16.28 -16.82 -0.29
CA MET A 472 -16.58 -18.25 -0.11
C MET A 472 -18.07 -18.49 0.19
N GLU A 473 -18.62 -19.64 -0.20
CA GLU A 473 -19.98 -20.07 0.20
C GLU A 473 -20.12 -20.28 1.73
N LEU A 474 -21.32 -20.03 2.28
CA LEU A 474 -21.59 -19.95 3.73
C LEU A 474 -21.29 -21.27 4.48
N SER A 475 -21.45 -22.41 3.81
CA SER A 475 -21.38 -23.75 4.40
C SER A 475 -19.98 -24.31 4.57
N ARG A 476 -18.92 -23.54 4.27
CA ARG A 476 -17.55 -24.06 4.11
C ARG A 476 -16.49 -23.39 5.01
N ILE A 477 -16.87 -22.78 6.13
CA ILE A 477 -15.88 -22.27 7.09
C ILE A 477 -15.01 -23.44 7.56
N PRO A 478 -13.67 -23.36 7.43
CA PRO A 478 -12.82 -24.51 7.72
C PRO A 478 -12.79 -24.82 9.23
N GLU A 479 -12.98 -26.09 9.57
CA GLU A 479 -12.91 -26.57 10.96
C GLU A 479 -11.46 -26.81 11.42
N LYS A 480 -10.57 -27.19 10.50
CA LYS A 480 -9.17 -27.54 10.80
C LYS A 480 -8.18 -26.39 10.63
N LEU A 481 -8.47 -25.48 9.70
CA LEU A 481 -7.65 -24.28 9.44
C LEU A 481 -8.26 -23.09 10.16
N TYR A 482 -7.47 -22.06 10.45
CA TYR A 482 -8.01 -20.79 10.97
C TYR A 482 -9.26 -20.34 10.17
N PRO A 483 -10.35 -19.93 10.84
CA PRO A 483 -10.48 -19.68 12.28
C PRO A 483 -10.86 -20.90 13.14
N LYS A 484 -10.73 -22.13 12.62
CA LYS A 484 -11.04 -23.41 13.27
C LYS A 484 -12.49 -23.49 13.73
N GLY A 485 -13.40 -23.15 12.81
CA GLY A 485 -14.85 -23.11 13.08
C GLY A 485 -15.33 -21.95 13.96
N LYS A 486 -14.43 -21.11 14.51
CA LYS A 486 -14.84 -19.90 15.25
C LYS A 486 -15.54 -18.91 14.33
N ARG A 487 -16.48 -18.18 14.91
CA ARG A 487 -17.28 -17.15 14.23
C ARG A 487 -16.98 -15.79 14.83
N TYR A 488 -16.94 -14.75 14.01
CA TYR A 488 -16.76 -13.37 14.47
C TYR A 488 -17.99 -12.91 15.22
N ASN A 489 -17.86 -12.61 16.52
CA ASN A 489 -18.96 -12.20 17.43
C ASN A 489 -20.22 -13.09 17.36
N ASN A 490 -20.11 -14.34 16.90
CA ASN A 490 -21.23 -15.22 16.56
C ASN A 490 -22.27 -14.58 15.62
N GLU A 491 -21.80 -13.77 14.67
CA GLU A 491 -22.60 -13.13 13.63
C GLU A 491 -23.48 -14.12 12.84
N VAL A 492 -24.74 -13.74 12.62
CA VAL A 492 -25.64 -14.44 11.71
C VAL A 492 -25.25 -14.14 10.26
N GLY A 493 -25.02 -15.18 9.45
CA GLY A 493 -24.65 -15.03 8.03
C GLY A 493 -23.14 -14.86 7.76
N PHE A 494 -22.31 -14.86 8.81
CA PHE A 494 -20.85 -15.07 8.72
C PHE A 494 -20.07 -14.10 7.82
N TRP A 495 -20.57 -12.89 7.55
CA TRP A 495 -19.92 -11.93 6.65
C TRP A 495 -18.54 -11.51 7.14
N SER A 496 -18.42 -11.12 8.40
CA SER A 496 -17.11 -10.76 8.99
C SER A 496 -16.20 -11.98 9.04
N THR A 497 -16.72 -13.16 9.42
CA THR A 497 -15.93 -14.40 9.49
C THR A 497 -15.28 -14.78 8.15
N ARG A 498 -15.98 -14.54 7.03
CA ARG A 498 -15.45 -14.78 5.67
C ARG A 498 -14.31 -13.86 5.27
N SER A 499 -14.14 -12.74 5.97
CA SER A 499 -13.03 -11.80 5.78
C SER A 499 -11.76 -12.25 6.50
N HIS A 500 -11.87 -13.24 7.40
CA HIS A 500 -10.79 -13.77 8.24
C HIS A 500 -10.38 -15.19 7.82
N LEU A 501 -10.44 -15.51 6.53
CA LEU A 501 -10.09 -16.84 6.01
C LEU A 501 -8.62 -16.92 5.58
N PRO A 502 -7.98 -18.09 5.62
CA PRO A 502 -6.54 -18.23 5.36
C PRO A 502 -6.09 -17.67 4.01
N MET A 503 -4.96 -16.99 3.97
CA MET A 503 -4.38 -16.44 2.75
C MET A 503 -4.05 -17.57 1.75
N PRO A 504 -4.56 -17.51 0.49
CA PRO A 504 -4.36 -18.55 -0.51
C PRO A 504 -2.97 -18.48 -1.16
N TRP A 505 -1.91 -18.81 -0.42
CA TRP A 505 -0.55 -18.76 -0.95
C TRP A 505 -0.27 -19.77 -2.07
N ASP A 506 -0.68 -21.02 -1.86
CA ASP A 506 -0.52 -22.14 -2.79
C ASP A 506 -1.67 -23.13 -2.61
N PHE A 507 -1.88 -24.02 -3.59
CA PHE A 507 -3.02 -24.93 -3.56
C PHE A 507 -2.93 -25.99 -2.44
N LYS A 508 -1.71 -26.34 -2.02
CA LYS A 508 -1.46 -27.35 -0.97
C LYS A 508 -1.43 -26.76 0.44
N GLY A 509 -1.50 -25.44 0.56
CA GLY A 509 -1.40 -24.72 1.83
C GLY A 509 -0.02 -24.76 2.49
N ARG A 510 1.04 -25.26 1.82
CA ARG A 510 2.35 -25.46 2.46
C ARG A 510 3.09 -24.16 2.77
N ARG A 511 2.82 -23.11 2.01
CA ARG A 511 3.31 -21.75 2.27
C ARG A 511 2.46 -21.04 3.31
N PHE A 512 1.18 -21.40 3.46
CA PHE A 512 0.39 -20.96 4.61
C PHE A 512 0.90 -21.61 5.91
N SER A 513 1.04 -22.93 5.94
CA SER A 513 1.61 -23.67 7.06
C SER A 513 2.38 -24.90 6.56
N ALA A 514 3.62 -25.07 7.03
CA ALA A 514 4.47 -26.19 6.63
C ALA A 514 3.97 -27.55 7.14
N THR A 515 3.06 -27.59 8.12
CA THR A 515 2.51 -28.82 8.70
C THR A 515 1.37 -29.42 7.88
N ILE A 516 0.82 -28.67 6.92
CA ILE A 516 -0.24 -29.18 6.04
C ILE A 516 0.33 -30.22 5.07
N ASN A 517 -0.16 -31.45 5.21
CA ASN A 517 0.26 -32.60 4.41
C ASN A 517 -0.93 -33.39 3.82
N ASP A 518 -2.16 -32.93 4.04
CA ASP A 518 -3.41 -33.53 3.57
C ASP A 518 -4.12 -32.62 2.54
N SER A 519 -5.35 -32.97 2.16
CA SER A 519 -6.16 -32.20 1.21
C SER A 519 -6.87 -30.98 1.82
N SER A 520 -6.76 -30.75 3.14
CA SER A 520 -7.63 -29.80 3.86
C SER A 520 -7.61 -28.38 3.29
N PHE A 521 -6.45 -27.90 2.86
CA PHE A 521 -6.32 -26.57 2.25
C PHE A 521 -6.90 -26.51 0.84
N GLY A 522 -6.71 -27.57 0.03
CA GLY A 522 -7.34 -27.67 -1.28
C GLY A 522 -8.86 -27.74 -1.19
N ASP A 523 -9.38 -28.52 -0.25
CA ASP A 523 -10.83 -28.66 0.03
C ASP A 523 -11.43 -27.31 0.48
N TYR A 524 -10.68 -26.54 1.26
CA TYR A 524 -11.01 -25.15 1.62
C TYR A 524 -11.09 -24.24 0.37
N LEU A 525 -10.07 -24.28 -0.49
CA LEU A 525 -10.03 -23.46 -1.72
C LEU A 525 -11.14 -23.83 -2.72
N ASP A 526 -11.60 -25.08 -2.72
CA ASP A 526 -12.73 -25.53 -3.53
C ASP A 526 -14.06 -24.90 -3.12
N GLY A 527 -14.11 -24.21 -1.97
CA GLY A 527 -15.25 -23.40 -1.54
C GLY A 527 -15.40 -22.05 -2.25
N TYR A 528 -14.40 -21.65 -3.03
CA TYR A 528 -14.42 -20.43 -3.81
C TYR A 528 -14.71 -20.73 -5.28
N SER A 529 -15.54 -19.90 -5.91
CA SER A 529 -15.73 -20.01 -7.36
C SER A 529 -14.54 -19.43 -8.14
N HIS A 530 -13.79 -18.50 -7.54
CA HIS A 530 -12.51 -18.04 -8.06
C HIS A 530 -11.43 -18.23 -6.99
N LYS A 531 -10.50 -19.18 -7.23
CA LYS A 531 -9.53 -19.68 -6.24
C LYS A 531 -8.07 -19.51 -6.69
N GLU A 532 -7.78 -18.43 -7.40
CA GLU A 532 -6.41 -18.13 -7.82
C GLU A 532 -5.52 -17.91 -6.59
N THR A 533 -4.43 -18.68 -6.49
CA THR A 533 -3.44 -18.60 -5.41
C THR A 533 -2.28 -17.69 -5.82
N VAL A 534 -1.48 -17.23 -4.85
CA VAL A 534 -0.28 -16.44 -5.14
C VAL A 534 0.67 -17.18 -6.08
N GLU A 535 0.95 -18.46 -5.82
CA GLU A 535 1.82 -19.30 -6.65
C GLU A 535 1.37 -19.33 -8.12
N LEU A 536 0.06 -19.50 -8.37
CA LEU A 536 -0.48 -19.53 -9.73
C LEU A 536 -0.49 -18.14 -10.36
N ALA A 537 -0.84 -17.11 -9.60
CA ALA A 537 -0.93 -15.74 -10.07
C ALA A 537 0.43 -15.17 -10.49
N GLU A 538 1.52 -15.52 -9.78
CA GLU A 538 2.87 -15.06 -10.09
C GLU A 538 3.38 -15.58 -11.45
N GLY A 539 2.96 -16.77 -11.87
CA GLY A 539 3.30 -17.35 -13.17
C GLY A 539 2.42 -16.86 -14.34
N ASN A 540 1.32 -16.16 -14.06
CA ASN A 540 0.33 -15.75 -15.05
C ASN A 540 0.30 -14.22 -15.22
N ASN A 541 0.77 -13.71 -16.36
CA ASN A 541 0.77 -12.27 -16.66
C ASN A 541 -0.62 -11.65 -16.83
N LEU A 542 -1.66 -12.48 -16.95
CA LEU A 542 -3.06 -12.08 -17.01
C LEU A 542 -3.77 -12.19 -15.65
N SER A 543 -3.06 -12.58 -14.58
CA SER A 543 -3.61 -12.65 -13.24
C SER A 543 -3.97 -11.27 -12.69
N LYS A 544 -4.88 -11.24 -11.72
CA LYS A 544 -5.21 -9.98 -11.02
C LYS A 544 -4.02 -9.46 -10.23
N LEU A 545 -3.19 -10.35 -9.69
CA LEU A 545 -1.98 -9.98 -8.98
C LEU A 545 -1.03 -9.19 -9.88
N HIS A 546 -0.87 -9.61 -11.14
CA HIS A 546 -0.03 -8.90 -12.09
C HIS A 546 -0.63 -7.54 -12.50
N LEU A 547 -1.96 -7.46 -12.61
CA LEU A 547 -2.65 -6.18 -12.80
C LEU A 547 -2.43 -5.23 -11.61
N VAL A 548 -2.55 -5.72 -10.37
CA VAL A 548 -2.27 -4.95 -9.16
C VAL A 548 -0.84 -4.42 -9.16
N LYS A 549 0.16 -5.27 -9.46
CA LYS A 549 1.57 -4.83 -9.61
C LYS A 549 1.72 -3.66 -10.58
N LYS A 550 1.07 -3.75 -11.75
CA LYS A 550 1.08 -2.67 -12.76
C LYS A 550 0.39 -1.40 -12.25
N LEU A 551 -0.76 -1.53 -11.60
CA LEU A 551 -1.53 -0.39 -11.08
C LEU A 551 -0.80 0.31 -9.94
N VAL A 552 -0.18 -0.45 -9.03
CA VAL A 552 0.62 0.09 -7.92
C VAL A 552 1.87 0.81 -8.43
N THR A 553 2.50 0.27 -9.48
CA THR A 553 3.60 0.95 -10.17
C THR A 553 3.13 2.26 -10.80
N LEU A 554 2.00 2.21 -11.54
CA LEU A 554 1.41 3.38 -12.18
C LEU A 554 1.01 4.45 -11.14
N ARG A 555 0.47 4.06 -9.97
CA ARG A 555 0.14 4.97 -8.85
C ARG A 555 1.31 5.85 -8.43
N GLN A 556 2.55 5.41 -8.64
CA GLN A 556 3.73 6.19 -8.30
C GLN A 556 3.96 7.41 -9.22
N HIS A 557 3.25 7.49 -10.34
CA HIS A 557 3.34 8.61 -11.28
C HIS A 557 2.89 9.94 -10.66
N HIS A 558 3.58 11.03 -11.01
CA HIS A 558 3.35 12.36 -10.42
C HIS A 558 1.88 12.81 -10.56
N SER A 559 1.27 12.57 -11.72
CA SER A 559 -0.14 12.92 -11.99
C SER A 559 -1.14 12.19 -11.09
N LEU A 560 -0.85 10.96 -10.64
CA LEU A 560 -1.76 10.22 -9.76
C LEU A 560 -1.56 10.55 -8.27
N LYS A 561 -0.39 11.09 -7.90
CA LYS A 561 -0.08 11.50 -6.53
C LYS A 561 -0.46 12.95 -6.22
N TRP A 562 -0.27 13.85 -7.18
CA TRP A 562 -0.44 15.30 -6.98
C TRP A 562 -1.33 15.96 -8.04
N GLY A 563 -1.75 15.23 -9.07
CA GLY A 563 -2.58 15.80 -10.14
C GLY A 563 -4.05 15.93 -9.75
N THR A 564 -4.79 16.67 -10.57
CA THR A 564 -6.24 16.82 -10.46
C THR A 564 -6.96 15.77 -11.29
N MET A 565 -8.20 15.47 -10.92
CA MET A 565 -9.07 14.56 -11.67
C MET A 565 -10.15 15.35 -12.41
N GLU A 566 -10.24 15.17 -13.72
CA GLU A 566 -11.36 15.65 -14.52
C GLU A 566 -12.13 14.47 -15.09
N ARG A 567 -13.46 14.53 -15.02
CA ARG A 567 -14.34 13.49 -15.55
C ARG A 567 -14.87 13.92 -16.91
N ILE A 568 -14.64 13.06 -17.91
CA ILE A 568 -15.17 13.25 -19.26
C ILE A 568 -16.29 12.24 -19.48
N CYS A 569 -17.50 12.74 -19.76
CA CYS A 569 -18.66 11.89 -20.03
C CYS A 569 -18.80 11.67 -21.54
N PHE A 570 -18.69 10.42 -21.94
CA PHE A 570 -19.00 9.97 -23.29
C PHE A 570 -20.46 9.45 -23.31
N GLY A 571 -21.25 9.79 -24.34
CA GLY A 571 -22.71 9.56 -24.38
C GLY A 571 -23.17 8.10 -24.21
N GLU A 572 -24.48 7.90 -23.97
CA GLU A 572 -25.10 6.65 -23.46
C GLU A 572 -25.17 5.43 -24.40
N GLN A 573 -24.39 5.31 -25.48
CA GLN A 573 -24.47 4.14 -26.38
C GLN A 573 -23.10 3.52 -26.70
N LEU A 574 -22.77 2.45 -25.98
CA LEU A 574 -21.71 1.50 -26.32
C LEU A 574 -22.36 0.24 -26.93
N MET A 575 -22.97 0.36 -28.12
CA MET A 575 -23.57 -0.78 -28.86
C MET A 575 -22.80 -1.09 -30.17
N GLU A 576 -21.84 -0.24 -30.53
CA GLU A 576 -20.99 -0.31 -31.74
C GLU A 576 -19.52 -0.02 -31.38
N ASP A 577 -18.63 -0.16 -32.37
CA ASP A 577 -17.24 0.26 -32.23
C ASP A 577 -17.17 1.74 -31.82
N TYR A 578 -16.39 2.04 -30.78
CA TYR A 578 -16.34 3.36 -30.18
C TYR A 578 -15.06 4.10 -30.57
N LEU A 579 -15.20 5.27 -31.18
CA LEU A 579 -14.08 6.16 -31.42
C LEU A 579 -13.87 7.08 -30.22
N LEU A 580 -12.86 6.77 -29.41
CA LEU A 580 -12.41 7.66 -28.35
C LEU A 580 -11.50 8.74 -28.95
N ASP A 581 -12.04 9.94 -29.13
CA ASP A 581 -11.29 11.08 -29.65
C ASP A 581 -10.68 11.89 -28.50
N LEU A 582 -9.39 11.69 -28.24
CA LEU A 582 -8.63 12.42 -27.22
C LEU A 582 -7.94 13.67 -27.79
N THR A 583 -8.22 14.05 -29.04
CA THR A 583 -7.54 15.19 -29.69
C THR A 583 -7.79 16.51 -28.96
N SER A 584 -8.94 16.65 -28.28
CA SER A 584 -9.24 17.83 -27.43
C SER A 584 -8.41 17.89 -26.15
N ILE A 585 -7.84 16.76 -25.72
CA ILE A 585 -7.05 16.65 -24.50
C ILE A 585 -5.56 16.72 -24.85
N CYS A 586 -5.12 15.93 -25.84
CA CYS A 586 -3.72 15.70 -26.12
C CYS A 586 -3.47 15.45 -27.61
N SER A 587 -2.35 15.96 -28.13
CA SER A 587 -1.95 15.79 -29.55
C SER A 587 -1.27 14.44 -29.83
N SER A 588 -0.66 13.84 -28.80
CA SER A 588 -0.06 12.51 -28.85
C SER A 588 -0.38 11.75 -27.57
N VAL A 589 -0.66 10.45 -27.71
CA VAL A 589 -1.01 9.58 -26.59
C VAL A 589 -0.20 8.29 -26.66
N THR A 590 0.25 7.82 -25.50
CA THR A 590 0.96 6.55 -25.34
C THR A 590 0.18 5.68 -24.35
N PRO A 591 -0.24 4.46 -24.73
CA PRO A 591 -0.91 3.57 -23.79
C PRO A 591 0.07 3.15 -22.69
N LYS A 592 -0.33 3.29 -21.43
CA LYS A 592 0.45 2.86 -20.25
C LYS A 592 -0.11 1.63 -19.57
N MET A 593 -1.40 1.39 -19.72
CA MET A 593 -2.03 0.17 -19.24
C MET A 593 -3.16 -0.25 -20.16
N ILE A 594 -3.19 -1.54 -20.49
CA ILE A 594 -4.23 -2.15 -21.30
C ILE A 594 -4.50 -3.52 -20.70
N TYR A 595 -5.70 -3.68 -20.14
CA TYR A 595 -6.15 -4.91 -19.52
C TYR A 595 -7.58 -5.25 -19.94
N PRO A 596 -7.85 -6.48 -20.44
CA PRO A 596 -6.87 -7.44 -20.92
C PRO A 596 -6.06 -6.88 -22.10
N SER A 597 -4.90 -7.47 -22.41
CA SER A 597 -4.05 -7.03 -23.51
C SER A 597 -4.79 -7.04 -24.84
N HIS A 598 -4.53 -6.02 -25.68
CA HIS A 598 -5.21 -5.85 -26.97
C HIS A 598 -4.19 -5.81 -28.12
N PRO A 599 -4.36 -6.56 -29.22
CA PRO A 599 -3.35 -6.64 -30.29
C PRO A 599 -3.01 -5.29 -30.94
N HIS A 600 -4.01 -4.41 -31.06
CA HIS A 600 -3.88 -3.12 -31.75
C HIS A 600 -3.46 -1.97 -30.82
N LEU A 601 -3.40 -2.19 -29.51
CA LEU A 601 -2.99 -1.19 -28.53
C LEU A 601 -1.83 -1.79 -27.76
N GLN A 602 -0.60 -1.36 -28.06
CA GLN A 602 0.60 -1.86 -27.40
C GLN A 602 1.04 -0.87 -26.33
N VAL A 603 1.38 -1.40 -25.16
CA VAL A 603 1.85 -0.60 -24.01
C VAL A 603 3.20 0.02 -24.34
N ASP A 604 3.40 1.26 -23.92
CA ASP A 604 4.60 2.07 -24.12
C ASP A 604 4.95 2.44 -25.57
N ILE A 605 4.06 2.15 -26.53
CA ILE A 605 4.22 2.57 -27.93
C ILE A 605 3.32 3.77 -28.22
N PRO A 606 3.89 4.94 -28.60
CA PRO A 606 3.10 6.10 -28.98
C PRO A 606 2.15 5.77 -30.14
N LEU A 607 0.88 6.17 -30.01
CA LEU A 607 -0.10 6.02 -31.09
C LEU A 607 0.13 7.11 -32.14
N THR A 608 -0.13 6.78 -33.41
CA THR A 608 -0.01 7.71 -34.54
C THR A 608 -1.07 8.79 -34.55
N THR A 609 -2.19 8.58 -33.85
CA THR A 609 -3.29 9.54 -33.69
C THR A 609 -3.84 9.48 -32.27
N SER A 610 -4.40 10.60 -31.79
CA SER A 610 -5.17 10.65 -30.52
C SER A 610 -6.59 10.10 -30.66
N LYS A 611 -6.94 9.54 -31.83
CA LYS A 611 -8.24 8.94 -32.11
C LYS A 611 -8.10 7.42 -31.98
N ILE A 612 -8.63 6.89 -30.89
CA ILE A 612 -8.48 5.50 -30.53
C ILE A 612 -9.74 4.75 -30.90
N TYR A 613 -9.61 3.77 -31.78
CA TYR A 613 -10.71 2.87 -32.12
C TYR A 613 -10.76 1.76 -31.09
N ILE A 614 -11.85 1.74 -30.33
CA ILE A 614 -12.15 0.70 -29.35
C ILE A 614 -13.16 -0.24 -30.01
N PRO A 615 -12.73 -1.44 -30.48
CA PRO A 615 -13.65 -2.36 -31.12
C PRO A 615 -14.77 -2.78 -30.16
N LYS A 616 -15.93 -3.12 -30.73
CA LYS A 616 -17.13 -3.56 -30.05
C LYS A 616 -16.74 -4.58 -29.00
N MET A 617 -16.92 -4.19 -27.75
CA MET A 617 -16.39 -4.94 -26.62
C MET A 617 -17.28 -6.14 -26.32
N ASP A 618 -16.70 -7.34 -26.34
CA ASP A 618 -17.34 -8.60 -25.97
C ASP A 618 -17.68 -8.64 -24.47
N ASN A 619 -18.69 -7.91 -23.97
CA ASN A 619 -19.19 -7.92 -22.58
C ASN A 619 -18.13 -7.94 -21.45
N SER A 620 -16.87 -7.62 -21.77
CA SER A 620 -15.71 -7.80 -20.91
C SER A 620 -15.31 -6.44 -20.36
N ASN A 621 -14.90 -6.40 -19.10
CA ASN A 621 -14.46 -5.18 -18.46
C ASN A 621 -13.02 -4.87 -18.88
N TYR A 622 -12.78 -3.69 -19.45
CA TYR A 622 -11.45 -3.24 -19.85
C TYR A 622 -10.96 -2.08 -18.98
N ILE A 623 -9.64 -2.04 -18.75
CA ILE A 623 -8.94 -0.91 -18.14
C ILE A 623 -7.93 -0.41 -19.16
N LEU A 624 -8.15 0.82 -19.61
CA LEU A 624 -7.27 1.53 -20.52
C LEU A 624 -6.73 2.78 -19.81
N VAL A 625 -5.41 2.89 -19.68
CA VAL A 625 -4.76 4.09 -19.18
C VAL A 625 -3.81 4.61 -20.25
N PHE A 626 -3.98 5.87 -20.61
CA PHE A 626 -3.13 6.57 -21.58
C PHE A 626 -2.34 7.66 -20.89
N HIS A 627 -1.12 7.88 -21.36
CA HIS A 627 -0.29 9.03 -21.03
C HIS A 627 -0.29 9.99 -22.21
N CYS A 628 -0.53 11.26 -21.92
CA CYS A 628 -0.38 12.33 -22.88
C CYS A 628 1.05 12.84 -22.85
N ASN A 629 1.68 12.90 -24.03
CA ASN A 629 3.05 13.39 -24.18
C ASN A 629 3.08 14.87 -24.58
#